data_AF-A0A1D3L863-F1
#
_entry.id   AF-A0A1D3L863-F1
#
_cell.length_a   1.000
_cell.length_b   1.000
_cell.length_c   1.000
_cell.angle_alpha   90.00
_cell.angle_beta   90.00
_cell.angle_gamma   90.00
#
_symmetry.space_group_name_H-M   'P 1'
#
loop_
_entity.id
_entity.type
_entity.pdbx_description
1 polymer ?
#
loop_
_entity_poly.entity_id
_entity_poly.type
_entity_poly.pdbx_seq_one_letter_code
_entity_poly.pdbx_strand_id
1 'polypeptide(L)'
;MSKKLCEVINNIDTFTSVTVKNTAVLIKNNDILDEFCTTNKGEEDEDCATITQMVNSAIITLLKHFKNVVDDDGNAIENDILAQYAILWLNYKLNLMSYKNISNLNAFHNKYIKDIEKTADAEACNIYKDFINKKANLVNMDIKIMSKLYELLKILCKLYNEFDDENPDCTVCSKKPNEFDIYFETLNNDSSIT
;
A
#
# COMPACT_ATOMS: atom_id res chain seq x y z
N MET A 1 1.53 15.97 -2.46
CA MET A 1 2.09 14.71 -3.01
C MET A 1 3.48 15.04 -3.51
N SER A 2 4.51 14.25 -3.20
CA SER A 2 5.87 14.50 -3.71
C SER A 2 6.24 13.55 -4.85
N LYS A 3 7.10 14.00 -5.76
CA LYS A 3 7.54 13.19 -6.91
C LYS A 3 8.27 11.92 -6.45
N LYS A 4 9.16 12.06 -5.48
CA LYS A 4 9.91 10.95 -4.86
C LYS A 4 9.00 9.90 -4.23
N LEU A 5 7.92 10.33 -3.57
CA LEU A 5 6.96 9.40 -2.99
C LEU A 5 6.23 8.61 -4.07
N CYS A 6 5.82 9.26 -5.15
CA CYS A 6 5.19 8.60 -6.30
C CYS A 6 6.12 7.61 -7.00
N GLU A 7 7.41 7.93 -7.15
CA GLU A 7 8.42 6.98 -7.63
C GLU A 7 8.52 5.75 -6.75
N VAL A 8 8.58 5.93 -5.43
CA VAL A 8 8.65 4.80 -4.48
C VAL A 8 7.39 3.95 -4.53
N ILE A 9 6.19 4.55 -4.54
CA ILE A 9 4.91 3.84 -4.69
C ILE A 9 4.89 3.01 -5.99
N ASN A 10 5.31 3.60 -7.11
CA ASN A 10 5.35 2.89 -8.40
C ASN A 10 6.34 1.72 -8.37
N ASN A 11 7.53 1.91 -7.81
CA ASN A 11 8.55 0.87 -7.69
C ASN A 11 8.05 -0.31 -6.85
N ILE A 12 7.43 -0.04 -5.70
CA ILE A 12 6.83 -1.08 -4.85
C ILE A 12 5.78 -1.89 -5.60
N ASP A 13 4.95 -1.22 -6.41
CA ASP A 13 3.91 -1.89 -7.18
C ASP A 13 4.51 -2.91 -8.17
N THR A 14 5.74 -2.67 -8.66
CA THR A 14 6.48 -3.64 -9.49
C THR A 14 7.06 -4.82 -8.71
N PHE A 15 7.29 -4.68 -7.41
CA PHE A 15 7.83 -5.73 -6.54
C PHE A 15 6.78 -6.73 -6.06
N THR A 16 5.50 -6.50 -6.38
CA THR A 16 4.42 -7.44 -6.09
C THR A 16 3.71 -7.86 -7.37
N SER A 17 3.59 -9.16 -7.57
CA SER A 17 2.69 -9.72 -8.58
C SER A 17 1.59 -10.53 -7.92
N VAL A 18 0.36 -10.31 -8.36
CA VAL A 18 -0.79 -11.09 -7.88
C VAL A 18 -0.97 -12.28 -8.81
N THR A 19 -0.77 -13.49 -8.29
CA THR A 19 -0.95 -14.73 -9.06
C THR A 19 -2.14 -15.51 -8.50
N VAL A 20 -3.02 -15.99 -9.37
CA VAL A 20 -4.11 -16.90 -8.99
C VAL A 20 -3.63 -18.34 -9.19
N LYS A 21 -3.56 -19.13 -8.11
CA LYS A 21 -3.37 -20.59 -8.17
C LYS A 21 -4.61 -21.29 -7.63
N ASN A 22 -5.30 -22.03 -8.50
CA ASN A 22 -6.58 -22.69 -8.20
C ASN A 22 -7.63 -21.69 -7.68
N THR A 23 -7.89 -21.69 -6.38
CA THR A 23 -8.85 -20.82 -5.66
C THR A 23 -8.15 -19.85 -4.70
N ALA A 24 -6.82 -19.85 -4.64
CA ALA A 24 -6.03 -18.97 -3.78
C ALA A 24 -5.39 -17.87 -4.63
N VAL A 25 -5.53 -16.63 -4.20
CA VAL A 25 -4.76 -15.51 -4.76
C VAL A 25 -3.54 -15.28 -3.87
N LEU A 26 -2.36 -15.27 -4.47
CA LEU A 26 -1.08 -15.09 -3.81
C LEU A 26 -0.46 -13.77 -4.25
N ILE A 27 0.09 -12.99 -3.32
CA ILE A 27 1.10 -11.99 -3.66
C ILE A 27 2.40 -12.78 -3.76
N LYS A 28 3.02 -12.76 -4.94
CA LYS A 28 4.44 -13.03 -5.04
C LYS A 28 5.15 -11.71 -4.81
N ASN A 29 5.87 -11.66 -3.70
CA ASN A 29 6.83 -10.64 -3.41
C ASN A 29 8.14 -10.95 -4.15
N ASN A 30 8.90 -9.91 -4.46
CA ASN A 30 10.33 -10.03 -4.71
C ASN A 30 11.06 -10.15 -3.35
N ASP A 31 12.24 -10.75 -3.33
CA ASP A 31 13.22 -10.76 -2.23
C ASP A 31 13.26 -9.47 -1.38
N ILE A 32 13.08 -8.29 -2.01
CA ILE A 32 12.99 -6.98 -1.32
C ILE A 32 11.83 -6.92 -0.30
N LEU A 33 10.64 -7.37 -0.71
CA LEU A 33 9.46 -7.37 0.16
C LEU A 33 9.44 -8.56 1.13
N ASP A 34 10.33 -9.53 0.91
CA ASP A 34 10.55 -10.68 1.78
C ASP A 34 11.72 -10.48 2.77
N GLU A 35 12.36 -9.30 2.79
CA GLU A 35 13.48 -8.95 3.68
C GLU A 35 13.17 -9.25 5.16
N PHE A 36 11.91 -9.09 5.58
CA PHE A 36 11.46 -9.29 6.96
C PHE A 36 10.62 -10.56 7.14
N CYS A 37 10.67 -11.50 6.19
CA CYS A 37 10.13 -12.84 6.34
C CYS A 37 10.93 -13.61 7.40
N THR A 38 10.37 -13.77 8.58
CA THR A 38 11.06 -14.50 9.64
C THR A 38 10.59 -15.93 9.63
N THR A 39 11.38 -16.82 9.02
CA THR A 39 11.29 -18.25 9.27
C THR A 39 11.77 -18.53 10.68
N ASN A 40 11.09 -19.42 11.38
CA ASN A 40 11.64 -19.97 12.61
C ASN A 40 12.91 -20.71 12.22
N LYS A 41 14.07 -20.28 12.71
CA LYS A 41 15.36 -20.95 12.48
C LYS A 41 15.27 -22.41 12.95
N GLY A 42 14.99 -23.32 12.02
CA GLY A 42 14.80 -24.75 12.32
C GLY A 42 13.95 -25.51 11.31
N GLU A 43 13.12 -24.83 10.53
CA GLU A 43 12.44 -25.41 9.35
C GLU A 43 13.16 -24.87 8.10
N GLU A 44 13.50 -25.76 7.18
CA GLU A 44 14.27 -25.50 5.96
C GLU A 44 13.71 -24.29 5.19
N ASP A 45 14.60 -23.55 4.51
CA ASP A 45 14.35 -22.34 3.72
C ASP A 45 13.02 -22.35 2.91
N GLU A 46 11.91 -22.00 3.54
CA GLU A 46 10.66 -21.70 2.87
C GLU A 46 10.42 -20.19 2.92
N ASP A 47 10.39 -19.57 1.73
CA ASP A 47 9.73 -18.29 1.44
C ASP A 47 8.57 -18.02 2.40
N CYS A 48 8.34 -16.77 2.83
CA CYS A 48 7.25 -16.34 3.71
C CYS A 48 6.03 -17.30 3.72
N ALA A 49 6.03 -18.32 4.58
CA ALA A 49 5.20 -19.51 4.36
C ALA A 49 3.71 -19.24 4.62
N THR A 50 3.42 -18.18 5.37
CA THR A 50 2.05 -17.76 5.70
C THR A 50 1.73 -16.38 5.13
N ILE A 51 0.45 -16.17 4.79
CA ILE A 51 -0.09 -14.86 4.39
C ILE A 51 0.23 -13.78 5.42
N THR A 52 0.23 -14.14 6.71
CA THR A 52 0.61 -13.24 7.81
C THR A 52 2.05 -12.76 7.67
N GLN A 53 3.01 -13.66 7.44
CA GLN A 53 4.42 -13.30 7.26
C GLN A 53 4.60 -12.44 6.01
N MET A 54 3.98 -12.83 4.88
CA MET A 54 4.06 -12.07 3.62
C MET A 54 3.58 -10.62 3.80
N VAL A 55 2.41 -10.45 4.43
CA VAL A 55 1.82 -9.12 4.62
C VAL A 55 2.60 -8.28 5.62
N ASN A 56 3.04 -8.87 6.74
CA ASN A 56 3.87 -8.16 7.72
C ASN A 56 5.18 -7.70 7.09
N SER A 57 5.87 -8.60 6.39
CA SER A 57 7.14 -8.27 5.72
C SER A 57 6.94 -7.13 4.71
N ALA A 58 5.91 -7.23 3.86
CA ALA A 58 5.62 -6.20 2.87
C ALA A 58 5.32 -4.83 3.51
N ILE A 59 4.49 -4.76 4.56
CA ILE A 59 4.16 -3.50 5.25
C ILE A 59 5.41 -2.87 5.88
N ILE A 60 6.30 -3.68 6.44
CA ILE A 60 7.49 -3.21 7.13
C ILE A 60 8.52 -2.69 6.11
N THR A 61 8.76 -3.46 5.04
CA THR A 61 9.58 -3.01 3.91
C THR A 61 9.05 -1.70 3.35
N LEU A 62 7.73 -1.61 3.11
CA LEU A 62 7.07 -0.39 2.64
C LEU A 62 7.37 0.83 3.48
N LEU A 63 7.12 0.73 4.80
CA LEU A 63 7.32 1.83 5.73
C LEU A 63 8.80 2.24 5.81
N LYS A 64 9.72 1.26 5.79
CA LYS A 64 11.17 1.51 5.76
C LYS A 64 11.61 2.25 4.50
N HIS A 65 11.08 1.88 3.34
CA HIS A 65 11.36 2.59 2.09
C HIS A 65 10.76 4.00 2.08
N PHE A 66 9.51 4.14 2.51
CA PHE A 66 8.84 5.44 2.60
C PHE A 66 9.53 6.40 3.56
N LYS A 67 10.09 5.90 4.67
CA LYS A 67 10.78 6.74 5.66
C LYS A 67 12.01 7.46 5.09
N ASN A 68 12.65 6.89 4.09
CA ASN A 68 13.80 7.50 3.42
C ASN A 68 13.38 8.54 2.37
N VAL A 69 12.07 8.72 2.15
CA VAL A 69 11.53 9.71 1.22
C VAL A 69 11.36 11.05 1.93
N VAL A 70 11.80 12.10 1.25
CA VAL A 70 11.52 13.50 1.61
C VAL A 70 10.48 14.08 0.66
N ASP A 71 9.77 15.09 1.11
CA ASP A 71 8.92 15.89 0.22
C ASP A 71 9.75 16.71 -0.78
N ASP A 72 9.06 17.46 -1.64
CA ASP A 72 9.72 18.25 -2.69
C ASP A 72 10.54 19.42 -2.11
N ASP A 73 10.25 19.83 -0.86
CA ASP A 73 10.99 20.84 -0.10
C ASP A 73 12.15 20.25 0.72
N GLY A 74 12.34 18.93 0.68
CA GLY A 74 13.39 18.22 1.41
C GLY A 74 13.08 17.90 2.87
N ASN A 75 11.83 18.07 3.32
CA ASN A 75 11.40 17.72 4.66
C ASN A 75 11.04 16.24 4.78
N ALA A 76 11.24 15.68 5.98
CA ALA A 76 10.78 14.34 6.30
C ALA A 76 9.24 14.28 6.26
N ILE A 77 8.70 13.22 5.67
CA ILE A 77 7.26 12.99 5.64
C ILE A 77 6.80 12.43 6.99
N GLU A 78 5.66 12.94 7.50
CA GLU A 78 5.10 12.49 8.77
C GLU A 78 4.75 11.00 8.76
N ASN A 79 5.03 10.31 9.86
CA ASN A 79 4.81 8.86 9.99
C ASN A 79 3.36 8.45 9.74
N ASP A 80 2.38 9.29 10.11
CA ASP A 80 0.97 8.98 9.90
C ASP A 80 0.58 9.03 8.42
N ILE A 81 1.18 9.93 7.63
CA ILE A 81 1.06 10.02 6.18
C ILE A 81 1.70 8.79 5.54
N LEU A 82 2.90 8.38 5.96
CA LEU A 82 3.55 7.16 5.47
C LEU A 82 2.70 5.92 5.71
N ALA A 83 2.10 5.83 6.90
CA ALA A 83 1.17 4.75 7.22
C ALA A 83 -0.08 4.77 6.33
N GLN A 84 -0.64 5.93 5.99
CA GLN A 84 -1.79 6.02 5.06
C GLN A 84 -1.47 5.40 3.71
N TYR A 85 -0.29 5.70 3.14
CA TYR A 85 0.13 5.11 1.86
C TYR A 85 0.30 3.60 1.94
N ALA A 86 0.94 3.09 2.99
CA ALA A 86 1.11 1.67 3.21
C ALA A 86 -0.26 0.95 3.36
N ILE A 87 -1.21 1.56 4.08
CA ILE A 87 -2.56 1.02 4.26
C ILE A 87 -3.37 1.05 2.96
N LEU A 88 -3.32 2.13 2.19
CA LEU A 88 -4.01 2.21 0.90
C LEU A 88 -3.50 1.13 -0.06
N TRP A 89 -2.17 0.97 -0.15
CA TRP A 89 -1.55 -0.09 -0.93
C TRP A 89 -2.02 -1.48 -0.47
N LEU A 90 -2.03 -1.73 0.83
CA LEU A 90 -2.44 -3.02 1.39
C LEU A 90 -3.90 -3.34 1.04
N ASN A 91 -4.82 -2.38 1.22
CA ASN A 91 -6.22 -2.57 0.86
C ASN A 91 -6.40 -2.89 -0.62
N TYR A 92 -5.67 -2.20 -1.51
CA TYR A 92 -5.67 -2.50 -2.94
C TYR A 92 -5.24 -3.94 -3.22
N LYS A 93 -4.13 -4.40 -2.64
CA LYS A 93 -3.67 -5.79 -2.84
C LYS A 93 -4.64 -6.83 -2.27
N LEU A 94 -5.20 -6.57 -1.09
CA LEU A 94 -6.19 -7.45 -0.47
C LEU A 94 -7.49 -7.53 -1.29
N ASN A 95 -7.92 -6.42 -1.89
CA ASN A 95 -9.07 -6.39 -2.79
C ASN A 95 -8.82 -7.25 -4.05
N LEU A 96 -7.63 -7.15 -4.65
CA LEU A 96 -7.22 -8.02 -5.77
C LEU A 96 -7.22 -9.51 -5.38
N MET A 97 -6.90 -9.82 -4.12
CA MET A 97 -6.94 -11.20 -3.63
C MET A 97 -8.35 -11.74 -3.39
N SER A 98 -9.35 -10.87 -3.26
CA SER A 98 -10.74 -11.26 -3.02
C SER A 98 -10.89 -12.25 -1.84
N TYR A 99 -10.20 -11.98 -0.72
CA TYR A 99 -10.30 -12.82 0.48
C TYR A 99 -11.74 -12.97 0.94
N LYS A 100 -12.25 -14.20 0.93
CA LYS A 100 -13.60 -14.50 1.44
C LYS A 100 -13.71 -14.05 2.90
N ASN A 101 -14.80 -13.34 3.19
CA ASN A 101 -15.16 -12.83 4.52
C ASN A 101 -14.22 -11.75 5.09
N ILE A 102 -13.44 -11.08 4.24
CA ILE A 102 -12.69 -9.87 4.61
C ILE A 102 -13.32 -8.68 3.88
N SER A 103 -14.02 -7.83 4.62
CA SER A 103 -14.66 -6.62 4.09
C SER A 103 -13.80 -5.36 4.27
N ASN A 104 -12.89 -5.36 5.25
CA ASN A 104 -12.04 -4.22 5.59
C ASN A 104 -10.72 -4.68 6.20
N LEU A 105 -9.79 -3.73 6.36
CA LEU A 105 -8.47 -4.01 6.92
C LEU A 105 -8.53 -4.47 8.38
N ASN A 106 -9.44 -3.95 9.20
CA ASN A 106 -9.59 -4.38 10.58
C ASN A 106 -9.95 -5.88 10.68
N ALA A 107 -10.89 -6.35 9.85
CA ALA A 107 -11.23 -7.78 9.78
C ALA A 107 -10.04 -8.64 9.34
N PHE A 108 -9.25 -8.14 8.38
CA PHE A 108 -8.01 -8.81 7.96
C PHE A 108 -7.00 -8.88 9.11
N HIS A 109 -6.74 -7.74 9.76
CA HIS A 109 -5.78 -7.61 10.84
C HIS A 109 -6.13 -8.56 12.00
N ASN A 110 -7.37 -8.55 12.49
CA ASN A 110 -7.80 -9.42 13.59
C ASN A 110 -7.69 -10.93 13.27
N LYS A 111 -7.84 -11.29 11.99
CA LYS A 111 -7.80 -12.69 11.55
C LYS A 111 -6.38 -13.19 11.30
N TYR A 112 -5.53 -12.36 10.71
CA TYR A 112 -4.23 -12.78 10.18
C TYR A 112 -3.04 -12.10 10.87
N ILE A 113 -3.17 -10.86 11.34
CA ILE A 113 -2.07 -10.09 11.94
C ILE A 113 -2.29 -10.05 13.46
N LYS A 114 -1.99 -11.15 14.15
CA LYS A 114 -2.11 -11.19 15.62
C LYS A 114 -0.86 -10.70 16.37
N ASP A 115 0.33 -10.75 15.76
CA ASP A 115 1.58 -10.35 16.40
C ASP A 115 2.63 -9.91 15.35
N ILE A 116 2.63 -8.64 14.93
CA ILE A 116 3.68 -8.08 14.04
C ILE A 116 5.05 -7.95 14.74
N GLU A 117 5.10 -8.21 16.04
CA GLU A 117 6.10 -7.70 16.98
C GLU A 117 7.35 -8.59 17.13
N LYS A 118 7.30 -9.87 16.72
CA LYS A 118 8.28 -10.83 17.22
C LYS A 118 9.64 -10.82 16.52
N THR A 119 9.83 -10.12 15.40
CA THR A 119 11.03 -10.35 14.59
C THR A 119 11.38 -9.26 13.56
N ALA A 120 10.78 -8.07 13.61
CA ALA A 120 10.91 -7.07 12.53
C ALA A 120 11.22 -5.64 13.01
N ASP A 121 11.48 -4.72 12.07
CA ASP A 121 11.85 -3.32 12.33
C ASP A 121 10.86 -2.66 13.30
N ALA A 122 11.34 -2.35 14.51
CA ALA A 122 10.50 -1.91 15.62
C ALA A 122 9.80 -0.57 15.33
N GLU A 123 10.45 0.31 14.57
CA GLU A 123 9.90 1.63 14.26
C GLU A 123 8.79 1.53 13.22
N ALA A 124 9.01 0.80 12.13
CA ALA A 124 7.98 0.52 11.14
C ALA A 124 6.77 -0.20 11.78
N CYS A 125 7.03 -1.15 12.68
CA CYS A 125 5.97 -1.82 13.44
C CYS A 125 5.15 -0.84 14.29
N ASN A 126 5.82 0.08 14.98
CA ASN A 126 5.15 1.09 15.80
C ASN A 126 4.31 2.05 14.94
N ILE A 127 4.85 2.51 13.81
CA ILE A 127 4.11 3.36 12.86
C ILE A 127 2.82 2.67 12.40
N TYR A 128 2.91 1.41 11.99
CA TYR A 128 1.75 0.63 11.57
C TYR A 128 0.73 0.46 12.70
N LYS A 129 1.16 0.01 13.88
CA LYS A 129 0.28 -0.19 15.05
C LYS A 129 -0.42 1.08 15.47
N ASP A 130 0.32 2.17 15.57
CA ASP A 130 -0.23 3.48 15.92
C ASP A 130 -1.32 3.89 14.94
N PHE A 131 -1.09 3.66 13.64
CA PHE A 131 -2.09 3.95 12.62
C PHE A 131 -3.35 3.10 12.78
N ILE A 132 -3.20 1.77 12.91
CA ILE A 132 -4.34 0.86 13.09
C ILE A 132 -5.18 1.25 14.31
N ASN A 133 -4.52 1.60 15.42
CA ASN A 133 -5.19 1.97 16.66
C ASN A 133 -5.86 3.35 16.60
N LYS A 134 -5.21 4.36 15.99
CA LYS A 134 -5.68 5.76 16.00
C LYS A 134 -6.66 6.07 14.88
N LYS A 135 -6.63 5.36 13.76
CA LYS A 135 -7.40 5.69 12.54
C LYS A 135 -8.50 4.67 12.26
N ALA A 136 -9.27 4.33 13.30
CA ALA A 136 -10.35 3.33 13.25
C ALA A 136 -11.29 3.49 12.05
N ASN A 137 -11.64 4.72 11.65
CA ASN A 137 -12.51 4.96 10.50
C ASN A 137 -11.88 4.46 9.19
N LEU A 138 -10.58 4.69 8.97
CA LEU A 138 -9.87 4.27 7.77
C LEU A 138 -9.66 2.76 7.72
N VAL A 139 -9.33 2.12 8.84
CA VAL A 139 -9.14 0.65 8.89
C VAL A 139 -10.45 -0.14 8.77
N ASN A 140 -11.59 0.46 9.13
CA ASN A 140 -12.90 -0.17 9.01
C ASN A 140 -13.61 0.13 7.68
N MET A 141 -13.08 1.06 6.87
CA MET A 141 -13.61 1.38 5.55
C MET A 141 -13.59 0.15 4.63
N ASP A 142 -14.59 0.03 3.75
CA ASP A 142 -14.67 -1.09 2.82
C ASP A 142 -13.40 -1.15 1.94
N ILE A 143 -12.86 -2.35 1.83
CA ILE A 143 -11.62 -2.63 1.12
C ILE A 143 -11.68 -2.23 -0.36
N LYS A 144 -12.86 -2.32 -0.98
CA LYS A 144 -13.09 -1.90 -2.36
C LYS A 144 -13.02 -0.39 -2.49
N ILE A 145 -13.54 0.34 -1.52
CA ILE A 145 -13.46 1.81 -1.48
C ILE A 145 -12.00 2.23 -1.35
N MET A 146 -11.29 1.66 -0.38
CA MET A 146 -9.86 1.92 -0.17
C MET A 146 -9.02 1.52 -1.40
N SER A 147 -9.38 0.43 -2.07
CA SER A 147 -8.76 0.02 -3.34
C SER A 147 -8.95 1.06 -4.44
N LYS A 148 -10.16 1.61 -4.60
CA LYS A 148 -10.42 2.66 -5.58
C LYS A 148 -9.66 3.97 -5.26
N LEU A 149 -9.54 4.33 -3.97
CA LEU A 149 -8.71 5.46 -3.54
C LEU A 149 -7.23 5.25 -3.91
N TYR A 150 -6.72 4.03 -3.78
CA TYR A 150 -5.37 3.70 -4.22
C TYR A 150 -5.21 3.77 -5.76
N GLU A 151 -6.23 3.37 -6.53
CA GLU A 151 -6.21 3.57 -7.98
C GLU A 151 -6.19 5.05 -8.37
N LEU A 152 -6.98 5.89 -7.70
CA LEU A 152 -6.95 7.34 -7.88
C LEU A 152 -5.57 7.92 -7.53
N LEU A 153 -4.97 7.46 -6.43
CA LEU A 153 -3.60 7.81 -6.04
C LEU A 153 -2.59 7.48 -7.15
N LYS A 154 -2.72 6.34 -7.82
CA LYS A 154 -1.85 5.96 -8.94
C LYS A 154 -2.03 6.86 -10.16
N ILE A 155 -3.26 7.28 -10.46
CA ILE A 155 -3.53 8.26 -11.52
C ILE A 155 -2.84 9.59 -11.18
N LEU A 156 -2.99 10.05 -9.93
CA LEU A 156 -2.33 11.25 -9.44
C LEU A 156 -0.80 11.16 -9.55
N CYS A 157 -0.21 10.03 -9.17
CA CYS A 157 1.23 9.82 -9.28
C CYS A 157 1.74 9.79 -10.72
N LYS A 158 0.96 9.26 -11.67
CA LYS A 158 1.30 9.34 -13.09
C LYS A 158 1.31 10.78 -13.59
N LEU A 159 0.33 11.59 -13.20
CA LEU A 159 0.27 13.01 -13.53
C LEU A 159 1.48 13.76 -12.96
N TYR A 160 1.82 13.53 -11.70
CA TYR A 160 2.96 14.16 -11.02
C TYR A 160 4.31 13.75 -11.63
N ASN A 161 4.47 12.49 -12.05
CA ASN A 161 5.74 12.01 -12.62
C ASN A 161 5.93 12.42 -14.09
N GLU A 162 4.84 12.64 -14.84
CA GLU A 162 4.88 13.17 -16.21
C GLU A 162 5.04 14.69 -16.26
N PHE A 163 4.85 15.36 -15.12
CA PHE A 163 5.22 16.76 -14.95
C PHE A 163 6.74 16.85 -14.76
N ASP A 164 7.40 17.56 -15.68
CA ASP A 164 8.83 17.82 -15.66
C ASP A 164 9.04 19.33 -15.64
N ASP A 165 9.79 19.83 -14.64
CA ASP A 165 10.09 21.26 -14.51
C ASP A 165 10.88 21.79 -15.72
N GLU A 166 11.60 20.91 -16.43
CA GLU A 166 12.34 21.23 -17.65
C GLU A 166 11.47 21.21 -18.92
N ASN A 167 10.28 20.61 -18.86
CA ASN A 167 9.32 20.57 -19.97
C ASN A 167 7.89 20.89 -19.47
N PRO A 168 7.56 22.18 -19.31
CA PRO A 168 6.29 22.61 -18.74
C PRO A 168 5.08 22.25 -19.62
N ASP A 169 5.30 21.91 -20.89
CA ASP A 169 4.28 21.37 -21.79
C ASP A 169 3.98 19.90 -21.44
N CYS A 170 3.31 19.71 -20.30
CA CYS A 170 2.77 18.41 -19.92
C CYS A 170 1.57 18.05 -20.82
N THR A 171 1.89 17.57 -22.02
CA THR A 171 0.91 17.12 -23.02
C THR A 171 -0.04 16.06 -22.44
N VAL A 172 0.45 15.28 -21.49
CA VAL A 172 -0.35 14.27 -20.78
C VAL A 172 -1.22 14.89 -19.69
N CYS A 173 -0.76 15.94 -19.01
CA CYS A 173 -1.57 16.78 -18.11
C CYS A 173 -2.61 17.63 -18.86
N SER A 174 -2.72 17.56 -20.18
CA SER A 174 -3.88 18.11 -20.90
C SER A 174 -4.90 17.03 -21.30
N LYS A 175 -4.52 15.74 -21.27
CA LYS A 175 -5.38 14.61 -21.64
C LYS A 175 -5.87 13.81 -20.44
N LYS A 176 -5.02 13.60 -19.44
CA LYS A 176 -5.29 12.84 -18.21
C LYS A 176 -5.93 13.60 -17.04
N PRO A 177 -5.97 14.94 -16.94
CA PRO A 177 -6.78 15.59 -15.90
C PRO A 177 -8.23 15.16 -16.00
N ASN A 178 -8.72 15.00 -17.24
CA ASN A 178 -10.04 14.44 -17.50
C ASN A 178 -10.20 13.04 -16.87
N GLU A 179 -9.18 12.18 -16.87
CA GLU A 179 -9.28 10.86 -16.23
C GLU A 179 -9.31 10.97 -14.70
N PHE A 180 -8.46 11.82 -14.10
CA PHE A 180 -8.47 12.04 -12.65
C PHE A 180 -9.81 12.64 -12.20
N ASP A 181 -10.29 13.68 -12.88
CA ASP A 181 -11.54 14.36 -12.58
C ASP A 181 -12.73 13.41 -12.72
N ILE A 182 -12.79 12.63 -13.83
CA ILE A 182 -13.84 11.62 -14.02
C ILE A 182 -13.81 10.55 -12.92
N TYR A 183 -12.61 10.04 -12.58
CA TYR A 183 -12.48 8.98 -11.57
C TYR A 183 -12.83 9.53 -10.17
N PHE A 184 -12.41 10.76 -9.85
CA PHE A 184 -12.75 11.44 -8.60
C PHE A 184 -14.25 11.73 -8.49
N GLU A 185 -14.90 12.24 -9.55
CA GLU A 185 -16.35 12.41 -9.60
C GLU A 185 -17.09 11.08 -9.45
N THR A 186 -16.60 10.02 -10.09
CA THR A 186 -17.17 8.67 -9.97
C THR A 186 -17.12 8.19 -8.52
N LEU A 187 -16.02 8.48 -7.80
CA LEU A 187 -15.90 8.15 -6.38
C LEU A 187 -16.81 9.01 -5.51
N ASN A 188 -16.87 10.32 -5.75
CA ASN A 188 -17.75 11.21 -4.98
C ASN A 188 -19.24 10.87 -5.13
N ASN A 189 -19.64 10.36 -6.29
CA ASN A 189 -21.01 9.93 -6.57
C ASN A 189 -21.29 8.48 -6.13
N ASP A 190 -20.30 7.74 -5.63
CA ASP A 190 -20.49 6.39 -5.14
C ASP A 190 -21.10 6.43 -3.73
N SER A 191 -22.40 6.12 -3.64
CA SER A 191 -23.15 6.12 -2.38
C SER A 191 -22.68 5.08 -1.36
N SER A 192 -21.73 4.20 -1.71
CA SER A 192 -21.08 3.32 -0.73
C SER A 192 -19.95 4.01 0.05
N ILE A 193 -19.48 5.18 -0.43
CA ILE A 193 -18.37 5.96 0.16
C ILE A 193 -18.87 6.97 1.22
N THR A 194 -20.16 7.28 1.23
CA THR A 194 -20.84 8.24 2.12
C THR A 194 -21.60 7.56 3.25
#